data_AF-A0A9R0DIG8-F1
#
_entry.id   AF-A0A9R0DIG8-F1
#
_cell.length_a   1.000
_cell.length_b   1.000
_cell.length_c   1.000
_cell.angle_alpha   90.00
_cell.angle_beta   90.00
_cell.angle_gamma   90.00
#
_symmetry.space_group_name_H-M   'P 1'
#
loop_
_entity.id
_entity.type
_entity.pdbx_description
1 polymer ?
#
loop_
_entity_poly.entity_id
_entity_poly.type
_entity_poly.pdbx_seq_one_letter_code
_entity_poly.pdbx_strand_id
1 'polypeptide(L)'
;MFPLTPPVVKRLLGWKKGPEGSSAAEDKWSEKAVKSLVKKLKKSGALEELEKAISSQNSHTKCVTIPRAKPNENTINGQYRKGLPHVVYCRLWRWPQLQSQHELKPVDHCEYAYQLKKDEVCINPYHYNKIDSPALPPILVPRCGDTEVRAPPPYTDYHQHPPHHDHHHDHHHLDHTDAVMQTGGPVGVGVGAHSAMYLEATLAQQVPGNTTVHVSSSTVETPPPGYISEDGDPMDHNDNMSLTTEAAPVLYHEPAFWCSISYYELNTRVGETFHASQPSITVDGFTDPSNSERFCLGLLSNVNRNEVVEQTRRHIGKGVRLYYIGGEVFAECLSDSSIFVQSPNCNQRYGWHPATVCKIPPGCNLKIFNNQEFAALLSQSVSQGFEAVFQLTRMCTIRMSFVKGWGAEYRRQTVTSTPCWIELHLNGPLQWLDRVLTQMGSPRLPCSSMS
;
A
#
# COMPACT_ATOMS: atom_id res chain seq x y z
N MET A 1 -24.03 -41.41 -28.75
CA MET A 1 -22.65 -41.03 -29.16
C MET A 1 -22.25 -39.79 -28.37
N PHE A 2 -21.36 -39.91 -27.38
CA PHE A 2 -20.79 -38.71 -26.74
C PHE A 2 -19.95 -37.96 -27.78
N PRO A 3 -20.09 -36.63 -27.94
CA PRO A 3 -19.25 -35.89 -28.87
C PRO A 3 -17.81 -35.98 -28.38
N LEU A 4 -16.97 -36.72 -29.11
CA LEU A 4 -15.54 -36.87 -28.84
C LEU A 4 -14.91 -35.49 -28.76
N THR A 5 -14.27 -35.19 -27.62
CA THR A 5 -13.53 -33.95 -27.43
C THR A 5 -12.41 -33.87 -28.48
N PRO A 6 -12.30 -32.77 -29.27
CA PRO A 6 -11.32 -32.68 -30.33
C PRO A 6 -9.89 -32.96 -29.81
N PRO A 7 -9.04 -33.68 -30.56
CA PRO A 7 -7.69 -34.05 -30.09
C PRO A 7 -6.85 -32.87 -29.59
N VAL A 8 -6.95 -31.73 -30.29
CA VAL A 8 -6.30 -30.46 -29.91
C VAL A 8 -6.77 -29.94 -28.54
N VAL A 9 -8.06 -30.07 -28.21
CA VAL A 9 -8.61 -29.64 -26.91
C VAL A 9 -8.05 -30.53 -25.81
N LYS A 10 -7.99 -31.85 -26.04
CA LYS A 10 -7.40 -32.80 -25.09
C LYS A 10 -5.93 -32.49 -24.83
N ARG A 11 -5.17 -32.17 -25.87
CA ARG A 11 -3.75 -31.78 -25.77
C ARG A 11 -3.56 -30.49 -24.97
N LEU A 12 -4.32 -29.44 -25.28
CA LEU A 12 -4.28 -28.16 -24.56
C LEU A 12 -4.68 -28.29 -23.09
N LEU A 13 -5.67 -29.13 -22.77
CA LEU A 13 -6.04 -29.46 -21.39
C LEU A 13 -4.97 -30.28 -20.68
N GLY A 14 -4.17 -31.07 -21.40
CA GLY A 14 -3.04 -31.82 -20.85
C GLY A 14 -1.92 -30.94 -20.28
N TRP A 15 -1.83 -29.67 -20.72
CA TRP A 15 -0.90 -28.68 -20.16
C TRP A 15 -1.52 -27.82 -19.05
N LYS A 16 -2.80 -28.03 -18.70
CA LYS A 16 -3.46 -27.29 -17.62
C LYS A 16 -2.67 -27.45 -16.32
N LYS A 17 -2.45 -26.35 -15.62
CA LYS A 17 -1.92 -26.32 -14.25
C LYS A 17 -3.09 -26.23 -13.28
N GLY A 18 -3.04 -26.99 -12.19
CA GLY A 18 -4.06 -27.01 -11.14
C GLY A 18 -3.72 -28.07 -10.10
N PRO A 19 -4.26 -27.98 -8.87
CA PRO A 19 -4.07 -29.02 -7.87
C PRO A 19 -4.62 -30.36 -8.38
N GLU A 20 -3.90 -31.45 -8.15
CA GLU A 20 -4.39 -32.80 -8.41
C GLU A 20 -5.62 -33.03 -7.51
N GLY A 21 -6.83 -32.88 -8.07
CA GLY A 21 -8.09 -32.84 -7.32
C GLY A 21 -9.02 -31.66 -7.63
N SER A 22 -8.85 -30.95 -8.74
CA SER A 22 -9.79 -29.90 -9.19
C SER A 22 -11.23 -30.41 -9.20
N SER A 23 -12.17 -29.56 -8.78
CA SER A 23 -13.58 -29.97 -8.73
C SER A 23 -14.10 -30.33 -10.13
N ALA A 24 -15.00 -31.31 -10.22
CA ALA A 24 -15.62 -31.69 -11.51
C ALA A 24 -16.30 -30.50 -12.23
N ALA A 25 -16.70 -29.46 -11.49
CA ALA A 25 -17.24 -28.23 -12.03
C ALA A 25 -16.16 -27.37 -12.74
N GLU A 26 -14.96 -27.28 -12.16
CA GLU A 26 -13.83 -26.54 -12.75
C GLU A 26 -13.28 -27.20 -14.00
N ASP A 27 -13.24 -28.53 -14.05
CA ASP A 27 -12.79 -29.26 -15.23
C ASP A 27 -13.77 -29.11 -16.40
N LYS A 28 -15.08 -29.23 -16.12
CA LYS A 28 -16.13 -28.92 -17.10
C LYS A 28 -16.03 -27.49 -17.62
N TRP A 29 -15.69 -26.54 -16.75
CA TRP A 29 -15.49 -25.15 -17.17
C TRP A 29 -14.24 -24.98 -18.03
N SER A 30 -13.12 -25.57 -17.62
CA SER A 30 -11.84 -25.52 -18.34
C SER A 30 -11.98 -26.09 -19.75
N GLU A 31 -12.68 -27.22 -19.88
CA GLU A 31 -12.96 -27.83 -21.18
C GLU A 31 -13.80 -26.92 -22.08
N LYS A 32 -14.85 -26.28 -21.55
CA LYS A 32 -15.65 -25.30 -22.31
C LYS A 32 -14.82 -24.08 -22.74
N ALA A 33 -13.96 -23.56 -21.86
CA ALA A 33 -13.10 -22.41 -22.14
C ALA A 33 -12.10 -22.72 -23.26
N VAL A 34 -11.45 -23.89 -23.23
CA VAL A 34 -10.50 -24.34 -24.26
C VAL A 34 -11.24 -24.67 -25.57
N LYS A 35 -12.40 -25.32 -25.54
CA LYS A 35 -13.23 -25.57 -26.74
C LYS A 35 -13.61 -24.27 -27.45
N SER A 36 -14.05 -23.27 -26.69
CA SER A 36 -14.38 -21.95 -27.21
C SER A 36 -13.15 -21.25 -27.81
N LEU A 37 -12.01 -21.34 -27.14
CA LEU A 37 -10.76 -20.77 -27.63
C LEU A 37 -10.32 -21.39 -28.95
N VAL A 38 -10.27 -22.73 -29.01
CA VAL A 38 -9.87 -23.46 -30.22
C VAL A 38 -10.76 -23.07 -31.41
N LYS A 39 -12.07 -22.91 -31.19
CA LYS A 39 -12.99 -22.46 -32.24
C LYS A 39 -12.64 -21.06 -32.76
N LYS A 40 -12.17 -20.15 -31.89
CA LYS A 40 -11.73 -18.80 -32.28
C LYS A 40 -10.39 -18.85 -33.01
N LEU A 41 -9.40 -19.56 -32.46
CA LEU A 41 -8.05 -19.62 -33.05
C LEU A 41 -7.99 -20.38 -34.38
N LYS A 42 -8.90 -21.35 -34.61
CA LYS A 42 -9.05 -21.98 -35.93
C LYS A 42 -9.51 -21.00 -37.01
N LYS A 43 -10.26 -19.95 -36.65
CA LYS A 43 -10.69 -18.92 -37.60
C LYS A 43 -9.58 -17.92 -37.91
N SER A 44 -8.73 -17.59 -36.93
CA SER A 44 -7.61 -16.66 -37.11
C SER A 44 -6.31 -17.32 -37.56
N GLY A 45 -6.23 -18.65 -37.58
CA GLY A 45 -4.99 -19.38 -37.90
C GLY A 45 -3.94 -19.39 -36.78
N ALA A 46 -4.23 -18.83 -35.60
CA ALA A 46 -3.27 -18.70 -34.49
C ALA A 46 -3.18 -19.94 -33.57
N LEU A 47 -3.81 -21.06 -33.95
CA LEU A 47 -3.86 -22.26 -33.10
C LEU A 47 -2.48 -22.92 -32.96
N GLU A 48 -1.73 -23.02 -34.06
CA GLU A 48 -0.39 -23.63 -34.05
C GLU A 48 0.60 -22.80 -33.22
N GLU A 49 0.51 -21.47 -33.31
CA GLU A 49 1.33 -20.56 -32.50
C GLU A 49 1.01 -20.70 -31.00
N LEU A 50 -0.25 -20.95 -30.62
CA LEU A 50 -0.59 -21.25 -29.23
C LEU A 50 0.01 -22.58 -28.76
N GLU A 51 -0.11 -23.65 -29.54
CA GLU A 51 0.48 -24.94 -29.19
C GLU A 51 2.01 -24.83 -29.07
N LYS A 52 2.64 -24.10 -29.98
CA LYS A 52 4.07 -23.80 -29.92
C LYS A 52 4.43 -23.00 -28.68
N ALA A 53 3.69 -21.96 -28.34
CA ALA A 53 3.92 -21.15 -27.14
C ALA A 53 3.84 -21.98 -25.85
N ILE A 54 2.80 -22.80 -25.71
CA ILE A 54 2.60 -23.63 -24.50
C ILE A 54 3.63 -24.75 -24.40
N SER A 55 3.94 -25.42 -25.51
CA SER A 55 4.92 -26.52 -25.51
C SER A 55 6.36 -26.04 -25.30
N SER A 56 6.76 -24.92 -25.94
CA SER A 56 8.11 -24.38 -25.84
C SER A 56 8.34 -23.53 -24.59
N GLN A 57 7.27 -23.05 -23.94
CA GLN A 57 7.33 -22.17 -22.78
C GLN A 57 8.17 -20.90 -23.00
N ASN A 58 8.23 -20.43 -24.24
CA ASN A 58 9.13 -19.36 -24.65
C ASN A 58 8.37 -18.04 -24.90
N SER A 59 8.81 -16.98 -24.24
CA SER A 59 8.25 -15.62 -24.38
C SER A 59 8.49 -15.00 -25.76
N HIS A 60 9.46 -15.47 -26.55
CA HIS A 60 9.78 -14.98 -27.90
C HIS A 60 8.87 -15.58 -29.00
N THR A 61 7.92 -16.44 -28.64
CA THR A 61 6.88 -16.89 -29.58
C THR A 61 5.98 -15.73 -30.00
N LYS A 62 5.25 -15.86 -31.11
CA LYS A 62 4.38 -14.79 -31.61
C LYS A 62 3.21 -14.51 -30.65
N CYS A 63 2.62 -13.33 -30.78
CA CYS A 63 1.37 -13.01 -30.08
C CYS A 63 0.27 -13.97 -30.55
N VAL A 64 -0.47 -14.53 -29.61
CA VAL A 64 -1.70 -15.29 -29.89
C VAL A 64 -2.86 -14.39 -29.51
N THR A 65 -3.58 -13.85 -30.49
CA THR A 65 -4.60 -12.84 -30.25
C THR A 65 -6.01 -13.40 -30.34
N ILE A 66 -6.92 -12.79 -29.57
CA ILE A 66 -8.37 -12.94 -29.77
C ILE A 66 -9.04 -11.57 -29.77
N PRO A 67 -10.20 -11.41 -30.42
CA PRO A 67 -10.97 -10.18 -30.35
C PRO A 67 -11.31 -9.80 -28.90
N ARG A 68 -11.13 -8.53 -28.56
CA ARG A 68 -11.50 -7.97 -27.26
C ARG A 68 -13.02 -8.07 -27.09
N ALA A 69 -13.43 -8.59 -25.94
CA ALA A 69 -14.85 -8.70 -25.63
C ALA A 69 -15.49 -7.30 -25.52
N LYS A 70 -16.59 -7.08 -26.25
CA LYS A 70 -17.42 -5.89 -26.04
C LYS A 70 -18.15 -6.01 -24.68
N PRO A 71 -18.43 -4.90 -23.97
CA PRO A 71 -19.08 -4.93 -22.65
C PRO A 71 -20.37 -5.77 -22.60
N ASN A 72 -21.13 -5.76 -23.69
CA ASN A 72 -22.43 -6.46 -23.81
C ASN A 72 -22.32 -7.93 -24.27
N GLU A 73 -21.13 -8.43 -24.58
CA GLU A 73 -20.87 -9.81 -25.06
C GLU A 73 -20.32 -10.75 -23.97
N ASN A 74 -20.27 -10.28 -22.73
CA ASN A 74 -19.79 -11.06 -21.58
C ASN A 74 -20.79 -12.09 -21.06
N THR A 75 -21.92 -12.26 -21.75
CA THR A 75 -22.97 -13.23 -21.41
C THR A 75 -22.94 -14.38 -22.40
N ILE A 76 -22.44 -15.54 -21.97
CA ILE A 76 -22.68 -16.81 -22.67
C ILE A 76 -23.51 -17.67 -21.71
N ASN A 77 -24.76 -17.95 -22.07
CA ASN A 77 -25.70 -18.82 -21.35
C ASN A 77 -25.95 -18.43 -19.87
N GLY A 78 -26.14 -17.14 -19.57
CA GLY A 78 -26.51 -16.69 -18.22
C GLY A 78 -25.43 -16.85 -17.15
N GLN A 79 -24.23 -17.30 -17.53
CA GLN A 79 -23.06 -17.35 -16.64
C GLN A 79 -22.09 -16.22 -17.03
N TYR A 80 -21.85 -15.30 -16.10
CA TYR A 80 -20.84 -14.27 -16.23
C TYR A 80 -19.50 -14.90 -16.62
N ARG A 81 -18.83 -14.36 -17.65
CA ARG A 81 -17.43 -14.72 -17.94
C ARG A 81 -16.60 -14.49 -16.68
N LYS A 82 -16.08 -15.58 -16.09
CA LYS A 82 -15.17 -15.55 -14.94
C LYS A 82 -13.79 -14.99 -15.35
N GLY A 83 -13.73 -13.70 -15.66
CA GLY A 83 -12.48 -12.96 -15.82
C GLY A 83 -12.08 -12.63 -17.27
N LEU A 84 -11.02 -11.82 -17.37
CA LEU A 84 -10.47 -11.31 -18.62
C LEU A 84 -9.72 -12.42 -19.38
N PRO A 85 -9.72 -12.44 -20.73
CA PRO A 85 -9.19 -13.59 -21.47
C PRO A 85 -7.73 -13.94 -21.17
N HIS A 86 -6.85 -12.93 -21.12
CA HIS A 86 -5.43 -13.15 -20.81
C HIS A 86 -5.25 -13.72 -19.40
N VAL A 87 -6.03 -13.27 -18.40
CA VAL A 87 -6.02 -13.82 -17.04
C VAL A 87 -6.48 -15.26 -17.02
N VAL A 88 -7.59 -15.57 -17.70
CA VAL A 88 -8.14 -16.92 -17.78
C VAL A 88 -7.11 -17.92 -18.30
N TYR A 89 -6.42 -17.57 -19.38
CA TYR A 89 -5.47 -18.47 -20.03
C TYR A 89 -4.10 -18.52 -19.32
N CYS A 90 -3.63 -17.42 -18.73
CA CYS A 90 -2.48 -17.45 -17.81
C CYS A 90 -2.76 -18.31 -16.57
N ARG A 91 -3.96 -18.21 -15.99
CA ARG A 91 -4.39 -19.04 -14.86
C ARG A 91 -4.38 -20.52 -15.23
N LEU A 92 -4.92 -20.83 -16.41
CA LEU A 92 -5.08 -22.21 -16.87
C LEU A 92 -3.73 -22.91 -17.11
N TRP A 93 -2.74 -22.23 -17.70
CA TRP A 93 -1.49 -22.87 -18.15
C TRP A 93 -0.24 -22.55 -17.33
N ARG A 94 -0.27 -21.53 -16.46
CA ARG A 94 0.91 -21.14 -15.67
C ARG A 94 0.63 -21.04 -14.18
N TRP A 95 -0.34 -20.23 -13.78
CA TRP A 95 -0.54 -19.85 -12.38
C TRP A 95 -1.98 -20.12 -11.91
N PRO A 96 -2.28 -21.31 -11.36
CA PRO A 96 -3.65 -21.68 -10.97
C PRO A 96 -4.28 -20.74 -9.94
N GLN A 97 -3.45 -20.15 -9.08
CA GLN A 97 -3.85 -19.20 -8.04
C GLN A 97 -3.98 -17.75 -8.52
N LEU A 98 -3.69 -17.47 -9.79
CA LEU A 98 -3.78 -16.11 -10.34
C LEU A 98 -5.21 -15.59 -10.25
N GLN A 99 -5.48 -14.49 -9.57
CA GLN A 99 -6.83 -14.00 -9.36
C GLN A 99 -7.18 -12.82 -10.27
N SER A 100 -6.23 -11.91 -10.48
CA SER A 100 -6.45 -10.62 -11.14
C SER A 100 -5.52 -10.40 -12.34
N GLN A 101 -5.93 -9.52 -13.25
CA GLN A 101 -5.08 -9.02 -14.35
C GLN A 101 -3.88 -8.25 -13.83
N HIS A 102 -4.04 -7.61 -12.68
CA HIS A 102 -3.05 -6.69 -12.16
C HIS A 102 -1.85 -7.45 -11.56
N GLU A 103 -1.97 -8.76 -11.34
CA GLU A 103 -0.85 -9.66 -11.00
C GLU A 103 -0.01 -10.05 -12.23
N LEU A 104 -0.37 -9.56 -13.42
CA LEU A 104 0.33 -9.85 -14.67
C LEU A 104 0.95 -8.57 -15.23
N LYS A 105 2.24 -8.65 -15.55
CA LYS A 105 2.96 -7.64 -16.33
C LYS A 105 3.25 -8.19 -17.72
N PRO A 106 2.84 -7.53 -18.82
CA PRO A 106 3.20 -7.99 -20.16
C PRO A 106 4.71 -7.83 -20.41
N VAL A 107 5.27 -8.68 -21.26
CA VAL A 107 6.64 -8.53 -21.78
C VAL A 107 6.70 -7.36 -22.77
N ASP A 108 7.85 -6.70 -22.86
CA ASP A 108 8.01 -5.44 -23.60
C ASP A 108 7.75 -5.59 -25.11
N HIS A 109 8.02 -6.76 -25.68
CA HIS A 109 7.79 -7.07 -27.09
C HIS A 109 6.37 -7.59 -27.40
N CYS A 110 5.44 -7.56 -26.43
CA CYS A 110 4.06 -7.96 -26.67
C CYS A 110 3.25 -6.83 -27.34
N GLU A 111 3.06 -6.95 -28.65
CA GLU A 111 2.35 -5.94 -29.45
C GLU A 111 0.84 -5.85 -29.16
N TYR A 112 0.26 -6.86 -28.52
CA TYR A 112 -1.18 -6.96 -28.24
C TYR A 112 -1.49 -7.12 -26.75
N ALA A 113 -0.61 -6.62 -25.88
CA ALA A 113 -0.82 -6.66 -24.44
C ALA A 113 -2.17 -6.01 -24.05
N TYR A 114 -2.84 -6.57 -23.03
CA TYR A 114 -4.18 -6.12 -22.64
C TYR A 114 -4.27 -4.61 -22.34
N GLN A 115 -3.22 -4.03 -21.73
CA GLN A 115 -3.14 -2.62 -21.37
C GLN A 115 -3.08 -1.65 -22.56
N LEU A 116 -2.71 -2.13 -23.76
CA LEU A 116 -2.62 -1.31 -24.97
C LEU A 116 -3.99 -0.96 -25.57
N LYS A 117 -5.09 -1.47 -25.00
CA LYS A 117 -6.48 -1.18 -25.40
C LYS A 117 -6.78 -1.36 -26.90
N LYS A 118 -6.00 -2.18 -27.61
CA LYS A 118 -6.27 -2.57 -29.01
C LYS A 118 -7.54 -3.43 -29.13
N ASP A 119 -8.06 -3.54 -30.35
CA ASP A 119 -9.23 -4.36 -30.70
C ASP A 119 -9.02 -5.85 -30.45
N GLU A 120 -7.77 -6.30 -30.43
CA GLU A 120 -7.39 -7.65 -30.06
C GLU A 120 -6.54 -7.68 -28.78
N VAL A 121 -6.55 -8.83 -28.12
CA VAL A 121 -5.82 -9.08 -26.86
C VAL A 121 -4.97 -10.33 -27.01
N CYS A 122 -3.68 -10.22 -26.69
CA CYS A 122 -2.77 -11.35 -26.57
C CYS A 122 -3.15 -12.22 -25.38
N ILE A 123 -3.29 -13.53 -25.63
CA ILE A 123 -3.58 -14.57 -24.65
C ILE A 123 -2.43 -15.57 -24.50
N ASN A 124 -1.29 -15.33 -25.15
CA ASN A 124 -0.10 -16.16 -24.97
C ASN A 124 0.35 -16.05 -23.50
N PRO A 125 0.29 -17.13 -22.70
CA PRO A 125 0.58 -17.05 -21.28
C PRO A 125 2.06 -16.73 -20.98
N TYR A 126 2.96 -16.92 -21.96
CA TYR A 126 4.38 -16.59 -21.85
C TYR A 126 4.72 -15.16 -22.29
N HIS A 127 3.72 -14.38 -22.70
CA HIS A 127 3.83 -12.93 -22.92
C HIS A 127 3.48 -12.12 -21.67
N TYR A 128 3.22 -12.78 -20.56
CA TYR A 128 2.97 -12.17 -19.27
C TYR A 128 3.93 -12.76 -18.25
N ASN A 129 4.40 -11.93 -17.33
CA ASN A 129 5.14 -12.32 -16.13
C ASN A 129 4.22 -12.12 -14.93
N LYS A 130 4.29 -13.02 -13.96
CA LYS A 130 3.60 -12.82 -12.69
C LYS A 130 4.37 -11.77 -11.90
N ILE A 131 3.64 -10.85 -11.28
CA ILE A 131 4.22 -9.93 -10.31
C ILE A 131 4.34 -10.70 -9.01
N ASP A 132 5.58 -11.00 -8.62
CA ASP A 132 5.87 -11.63 -7.33
C ASP A 132 5.95 -10.56 -6.25
N SER A 133 5.42 -10.88 -5.06
CA SER A 133 5.61 -10.03 -3.88
C SER A 133 7.08 -10.11 -3.45
N PRO A 134 7.83 -9.00 -3.50
CA PRO A 134 9.22 -9.01 -3.06
C PRO A 134 9.30 -9.34 -1.57
N ALA A 135 10.27 -10.16 -1.18
CA ALA A 135 10.52 -10.47 0.22
C ALA A 135 10.88 -9.18 0.97
N LEU A 136 10.18 -8.92 2.07
CA LEU A 136 10.45 -7.76 2.92
C LEU A 136 11.56 -8.12 3.93
N PRO A 137 12.58 -7.27 4.10
CA PRO A 137 13.65 -7.54 5.06
C PRO A 137 13.12 -7.52 6.50
N PRO A 138 13.68 -8.32 7.43
CA PRO A 138 13.33 -8.26 8.84
C PRO A 138 13.65 -6.88 9.42
N ILE A 139 12.79 -6.38 10.32
CA ILE A 139 13.09 -5.18 11.11
C ILE A 139 13.91 -5.61 12.31
N LEU A 140 15.07 -4.98 12.49
CA LEU A 140 15.96 -5.24 13.63
C LEU A 140 15.58 -4.30 14.77
N VAL A 141 15.12 -4.86 15.89
CA VAL A 141 14.82 -4.09 17.10
C VAL A 141 15.96 -4.29 18.10
N PRO A 142 16.66 -3.22 18.52
CA PRO A 142 17.64 -3.31 19.61
C PRO A 142 16.95 -3.86 20.85
N ARG A 143 17.39 -5.01 21.37
CA ARG A 143 16.93 -5.45 22.68
C ARG A 143 17.43 -4.44 23.70
N CYS A 144 16.51 -3.78 24.39
CA CYS A 144 16.86 -3.19 25.67
C CYS A 144 17.27 -4.37 26.54
N GLY A 145 18.56 -4.51 26.84
CA GLY A 145 18.98 -5.47 27.85
C GLY A 145 18.15 -5.20 29.10
N ASP A 146 17.66 -6.27 29.73
CA ASP A 146 17.10 -6.21 31.07
C ASP A 146 18.21 -5.76 32.03
N THR A 147 18.58 -4.48 32.01
CA THR A 147 19.06 -3.86 33.24
C THR A 147 17.88 -3.91 34.17
N GLU A 148 17.91 -4.90 35.05
CA GLU A 148 17.06 -5.04 36.22
C GLU A 148 16.59 -3.64 36.64
N VAL A 149 15.28 -3.44 36.65
CA VAL A 149 14.67 -2.33 37.37
C VAL A 149 15.14 -2.51 38.81
N ARG A 150 16.27 -1.90 39.17
CA ARG A 150 16.77 -1.87 40.53
C ARG A 150 15.68 -1.19 41.32
N ALA A 151 14.92 -1.99 42.07
CA ALA A 151 13.91 -1.49 42.97
C ALA A 151 14.53 -0.34 43.78
N PRO A 152 13.84 0.80 43.93
CA PRO A 152 14.33 1.84 44.83
C PRO A 152 14.60 1.19 46.20
N PRO A 153 15.71 1.52 46.86
CA PRO A 153 16.03 0.90 48.14
C PRO A 153 14.87 1.14 49.11
N PRO A 154 14.53 0.15 49.97
CA PRO A 154 13.45 0.33 50.93
C PRO A 154 13.78 1.53 51.81
N TYR A 155 12.80 2.43 51.95
CA TYR A 155 12.85 3.58 52.84
C TYR A 155 13.35 3.14 54.23
N THR A 156 14.55 3.58 54.62
CA THR A 156 14.99 3.50 56.01
C THR A 156 14.25 4.58 56.80
N ASP A 157 13.36 4.11 57.66
CA ASP A 157 12.66 4.84 58.70
C ASP A 157 13.66 5.50 59.65
N TYR A 158 13.66 6.84 59.70
CA TYR A 158 14.28 7.63 60.77
C TYR A 158 13.20 8.50 61.42
N HIS A 159 12.60 7.91 62.45
CA HIS A 159 12.12 8.49 63.71
C HIS A 159 11.79 10.00 63.81
N GLN A 160 10.52 10.23 64.12
CA GLN A 160 10.01 10.90 65.34
C GLN A 160 10.54 12.28 65.81
N HIS A 161 9.57 13.20 65.84
CA HIS A 161 9.28 14.25 66.83
C HIS A 161 9.64 15.73 66.55
N PRO A 162 8.73 16.66 66.92
CA PRO A 162 8.69 18.04 66.41
C PRO A 162 9.23 19.06 67.42
N PRO A 163 9.42 20.33 67.02
CA PRO A 163 9.32 21.44 67.96
C PRO A 163 8.11 22.35 67.65
N HIS A 164 7.47 22.73 68.76
CA HIS A 164 6.47 23.78 68.91
C HIS A 164 7.12 25.19 68.98
N HIS A 165 6.25 26.22 68.83
CA HIS A 165 6.39 27.65 69.16
C HIS A 165 7.22 28.52 68.20
N ASP A 166 6.85 29.77 67.84
CA ASP A 166 5.85 30.69 68.40
C ASP A 166 5.42 31.79 67.38
N HIS A 167 4.30 32.46 67.68
CA HIS A 167 3.74 33.64 66.98
C HIS A 167 4.65 34.88 67.03
N HIS A 168 4.64 35.72 65.97
CA HIS A 168 4.24 37.13 66.10
C HIS A 168 3.99 37.85 64.76
N HIS A 169 2.90 38.63 64.74
CA HIS A 169 2.53 39.67 63.79
C HIS A 169 3.63 40.71 63.53
N ASP A 170 3.71 41.27 62.31
CA ASP A 170 3.22 42.65 62.11
C ASP A 170 3.00 43.03 60.63
N HIS A 171 2.01 43.90 60.46
CA HIS A 171 1.60 44.56 59.22
C HIS A 171 2.67 45.52 58.71
N HIS A 172 2.79 45.69 57.38
CA HIS A 172 2.81 47.03 56.78
C HIS A 172 2.43 47.00 55.29
N HIS A 173 1.40 47.78 55.00
CA HIS A 173 0.79 48.14 53.72
C HIS A 173 1.49 49.39 53.15
N LEU A 174 1.59 49.51 51.81
CA LEU A 174 1.75 50.72 50.96
C LEU A 174 1.91 50.19 49.52
N ASP A 175 0.85 50.01 48.72
CA ASP A 175 0.18 50.98 47.84
C ASP A 175 1.12 51.98 47.11
N HIS A 176 1.31 51.85 45.79
CA HIS A 176 0.55 52.62 44.77
C HIS A 176 1.16 52.57 43.34
N THR A 177 0.23 52.52 42.36
CA THR A 177 0.20 53.13 41.01
C THR A 177 1.02 52.62 39.79
N ASP A 178 0.26 52.01 38.85
CA ASP A 178 0.08 52.30 37.42
C ASP A 178 1.15 53.03 36.57
N ALA A 179 1.47 52.42 35.41
CA ALA A 179 1.58 53.13 34.13
C ALA A 179 1.44 52.21 32.90
N VAL A 180 0.54 52.61 32.01
CA VAL A 180 0.25 52.10 30.66
C VAL A 180 1.25 52.65 29.63
N MET A 181 1.61 51.89 28.59
CA MET A 181 1.77 52.42 27.22
C MET A 181 1.76 51.33 26.13
N GLN A 182 0.96 51.61 25.10
CA GLN A 182 0.82 50.92 23.80
C GLN A 182 1.89 51.38 22.80
N THR A 183 2.11 50.60 21.74
CA THR A 183 2.32 50.95 20.30
C THR A 183 2.88 49.68 19.60
N GLY A 184 2.60 49.26 18.36
CA GLY A 184 1.83 49.82 17.24
C GLY A 184 2.58 49.66 15.90
N GLY A 185 2.53 48.46 15.26
CA GLY A 185 2.71 48.15 13.80
C GLY A 185 4.03 48.53 13.07
N PRO A 186 4.20 48.27 11.74
CA PRO A 186 3.36 47.50 10.78
C PRO A 186 4.10 46.56 9.76
N VAL A 187 3.31 45.64 9.18
CA VAL A 187 3.16 45.17 7.76
C VAL A 187 4.37 44.91 6.85
N GLY A 188 4.40 43.70 6.26
CA GLY A 188 5.12 43.37 5.00
C GLY A 188 4.41 42.28 4.21
N VAL A 189 3.88 42.63 3.04
CA VAL A 189 3.11 41.80 2.10
C VAL A 189 4.05 41.01 1.19
N GLY A 190 3.82 39.69 1.05
CA GLY A 190 4.51 38.83 0.07
C GLY A 190 3.48 38.01 -0.71
N VAL A 191 3.17 38.47 -1.92
CA VAL A 191 2.28 37.80 -2.87
C VAL A 191 3.09 36.71 -3.60
N GLY A 192 2.76 35.44 -3.35
CA GLY A 192 3.32 34.29 -4.07
C GLY A 192 2.22 33.58 -4.83
N ALA A 193 2.03 33.94 -6.09
CA ALA A 193 1.18 33.23 -7.03
C ALA A 193 1.85 31.91 -7.43
N HIS A 194 1.24 30.77 -7.11
CA HIS A 194 1.55 29.50 -7.75
C HIS A 194 0.34 29.05 -8.55
N SER A 195 0.43 29.29 -9.86
CA SER A 195 -0.47 28.74 -10.87
C SER A 195 -0.42 27.22 -10.88
N ALA A 196 -1.59 26.68 -11.23
CA ALA A 196 -1.89 25.27 -11.47
C ALA A 196 -0.88 24.57 -12.38
N MET A 197 -0.52 23.33 -12.02
CA MET A 197 -0.05 22.34 -12.99
C MET A 197 -1.09 21.24 -13.13
N TYR A 198 -1.79 21.27 -14.25
CA TYR A 198 -2.52 20.13 -14.79
C TYR A 198 -1.50 19.05 -15.17
N LEU A 199 -1.68 17.81 -14.71
CA LEU A 199 -0.97 16.69 -15.32
C LEU A 199 -1.76 16.20 -16.53
N GLU A 200 -1.25 16.51 -17.72
CA GLU A 200 -1.60 15.83 -18.96
C GLU A 200 -1.16 14.37 -18.91
N ALA A 201 -2.03 13.50 -19.41
CA ALA A 201 -1.74 12.10 -19.67
C ALA A 201 -1.24 11.97 -21.12
N THR A 202 -0.07 11.36 -21.34
CA THR A 202 0.24 10.81 -22.67
C THR A 202 1.22 9.64 -22.66
N LEU A 203 0.98 8.73 -23.61
CA LEU A 203 1.73 7.54 -23.98
C LEU A 203 3.08 7.86 -24.69
N ALA A 204 4.01 6.91 -24.55
CA ALA A 204 5.14 6.48 -25.41
C ALA A 204 5.59 7.31 -26.64
N GLN A 205 6.89 7.61 -26.75
CA GLN A 205 7.86 6.94 -27.67
C GLN A 205 9.29 7.57 -27.67
N GLN A 206 10.28 6.67 -27.77
CA GLN A 206 11.56 6.74 -28.52
C GLN A 206 12.83 7.46 -28.00
N VAL A 207 13.94 6.79 -28.33
CA VAL A 207 15.37 6.94 -28.01
C VAL A 207 16.08 7.78 -29.09
N PRO A 208 17.17 8.52 -28.79
CA PRO A 208 18.56 8.10 -29.12
C PRO A 208 19.51 8.38 -27.91
N GLY A 209 20.69 7.79 -27.67
CA GLY A 209 21.72 7.14 -28.50
C GLY A 209 23.10 7.66 -28.04
N ASN A 210 23.89 6.82 -27.36
CA ASN A 210 25.35 6.83 -27.07
C ASN A 210 26.15 8.14 -26.88
N THR A 211 26.92 8.22 -25.78
CA THR A 211 28.38 8.50 -25.84
C THR A 211 29.13 7.95 -24.61
N THR A 212 30.16 7.15 -24.88
CA THR A 212 31.21 6.65 -23.97
C THR A 212 32.26 7.73 -23.70
N VAL A 213 32.79 7.81 -22.47
CA VAL A 213 34.07 8.53 -22.21
C VAL A 213 34.98 7.69 -21.31
N HIS A 214 36.22 7.64 -21.77
CA HIS A 214 37.36 6.82 -21.38
C HIS A 214 38.03 7.26 -20.07
N VAL A 215 38.59 6.27 -19.39
CA VAL A 215 39.57 6.36 -18.29
C VAL A 215 40.92 6.85 -18.83
N SER A 216 41.63 7.67 -18.06
CA SER A 216 43.04 8.02 -18.31
C SER A 216 43.82 7.99 -17.00
N SER A 217 44.91 7.23 -17.02
CA SER A 217 45.89 7.04 -15.95
C SER A 217 47.19 7.79 -16.24
N SER A 218 47.86 8.27 -15.19
CA SER A 218 49.28 8.64 -15.14
C SER A 218 49.69 8.71 -13.67
N THR A 219 50.89 8.43 -13.16
CA THR A 219 52.11 7.71 -13.54
C THR A 219 52.97 7.68 -12.25
N VAL A 220 53.55 6.51 -11.96
CA VAL A 220 54.68 6.14 -11.06
C VAL A 220 55.60 7.26 -10.51
N GLU A 221 55.92 7.22 -9.21
CA GLU A 221 57.29 7.42 -8.67
C GLU A 221 57.50 6.74 -7.28
N THR A 222 58.72 6.23 -7.08
CA THR A 222 59.23 5.24 -6.09
C THR A 222 59.76 5.91 -4.79
N PRO A 223 59.97 5.20 -3.65
CA PRO A 223 60.27 5.80 -2.35
C PRO A 223 61.77 5.76 -1.97
N PRO A 224 62.21 6.46 -0.90
CA PRO A 224 63.50 6.21 -0.25
C PRO A 224 63.38 5.51 1.13
N PRO A 225 64.47 4.90 1.64
CA PRO A 225 64.43 3.83 2.64
C PRO A 225 64.88 4.25 4.05
N GLY A 226 64.29 3.58 5.05
CA GLY A 226 64.95 3.01 6.24
C GLY A 226 65.71 3.90 7.22
N TYR A 227 65.17 4.03 8.44
CA TYR A 227 65.99 4.06 9.66
C TYR A 227 65.28 3.29 10.78
N ILE A 228 66.05 2.44 11.46
CA ILE A 228 65.69 1.52 12.55
C ILE A 228 65.99 2.22 13.89
N SER A 229 65.18 1.96 14.92
CA SER A 229 65.51 1.81 16.37
C SER A 229 64.20 1.86 17.17
N GLU A 230 63.70 0.73 17.70
CA GLU A 230 63.98 0.12 19.00
C GLU A 230 63.19 0.72 20.19
N ASP A 231 62.37 -0.17 20.76
CA ASP A 231 61.86 -0.30 22.12
C ASP A 231 61.02 0.80 22.81
N GLY A 232 59.80 0.39 23.17
CA GLY A 232 58.94 1.05 24.14
C GLY A 232 57.53 0.48 24.18
N ASP A 233 57.33 -0.65 24.88
CA ASP A 233 56.00 -1.09 25.33
C ASP A 233 55.28 0.04 26.09
N PRO A 234 53.95 0.17 25.91
CA PRO A 234 53.13 0.05 27.11
C PRO A 234 51.80 -0.69 26.88
N MET A 235 51.60 -1.70 27.74
CA MET A 235 50.40 -1.95 28.55
C MET A 235 49.03 -1.95 27.85
N ASP A 236 48.47 -3.17 27.80
CA ASP A 236 47.07 -3.51 27.64
C ASP A 236 46.09 -2.53 28.33
N HIS A 237 45.20 -1.95 27.54
CA HIS A 237 43.83 -1.61 27.97
C HIS A 237 42.86 -2.16 26.93
N ASN A 238 42.66 -3.48 27.00
CA ASN A 238 41.56 -4.16 26.34
C ASN A 238 40.27 -3.95 27.15
N ASP A 239 39.68 -2.76 27.02
CA ASP A 239 38.31 -2.47 27.43
C ASP A 239 37.63 -1.65 26.33
N ASN A 240 37.34 -2.30 25.20
CA ASN A 240 36.20 -1.89 24.39
C ASN A 240 35.28 -3.09 24.25
N MET A 241 34.44 -3.25 25.27
CA MET A 241 33.23 -4.04 25.26
C MET A 241 32.42 -3.64 24.03
N SER A 242 32.61 -4.40 22.94
CA SER A 242 31.66 -4.49 21.85
C SER A 242 30.34 -4.96 22.45
N LEU A 243 29.51 -4.00 22.87
CA LEU A 243 28.08 -4.19 23.05
C LEU A 243 27.53 -4.60 21.68
N THR A 244 27.61 -5.89 21.37
CA THR A 244 26.73 -6.50 20.39
C THR A 244 25.34 -6.36 20.99
N THR A 245 24.69 -5.23 20.70
CA THR A 245 23.29 -5.04 21.03
C THR A 245 22.57 -6.15 20.29
N GLU A 246 22.12 -7.18 21.03
CA GLU A 246 21.41 -8.30 20.43
C GLU A 246 20.15 -7.73 19.77
N ALA A 247 20.16 -7.58 18.45
CA ALA A 247 19.01 -7.10 17.72
C ALA A 247 18.07 -8.28 17.43
N ALA A 248 16.81 -8.16 17.83
CA ALA A 248 15.80 -9.16 17.53
C ALA A 248 15.21 -8.92 16.14
N PRO A 249 15.20 -9.91 15.23
CA PRO A 249 14.57 -9.76 13.91
C PRO A 249 13.05 -9.95 14.01
N VAL A 250 12.29 -8.98 13.51
CA VAL A 250 10.83 -9.03 13.39
C VAL A 250 10.44 -9.24 11.93
N LEU A 251 9.93 -10.43 11.63
CA LEU A 251 9.49 -10.83 10.28
C LEU A 251 8.06 -10.36 9.98
N TYR A 252 7.85 -9.94 8.74
CA TYR A 252 6.53 -9.66 8.18
C TYR A 252 5.77 -10.96 7.92
N HIS A 253 4.50 -10.99 8.27
CA HIS A 253 3.57 -12.05 7.88
C HIS A 253 2.32 -11.42 7.26
N GLU A 254 1.83 -12.07 6.21
CA GLU A 254 0.66 -11.59 5.49
C GLU A 254 -0.61 -12.05 6.22
N PRO A 255 -1.50 -11.11 6.62
CA PRO A 255 -2.71 -11.46 7.36
C PRO A 255 -3.78 -12.05 6.45
N ALA A 256 -4.73 -12.80 7.04
CA ALA A 256 -5.87 -13.38 6.32
C ALA A 256 -6.77 -12.32 5.67
N PHE A 257 -6.89 -11.14 6.29
CA PHE A 257 -7.53 -9.97 5.73
C PHE A 257 -6.47 -8.88 5.58
N TRP A 258 -6.21 -8.43 4.36
CA TRP A 258 -5.14 -7.46 4.10
C TRP A 258 -5.54 -6.04 4.49
N CYS A 259 -6.84 -5.72 4.48
CA CYS A 259 -7.34 -4.46 5.03
C CYS A 259 -8.73 -4.58 5.67
N SER A 260 -9.05 -3.59 6.49
CA SER A 260 -10.37 -3.36 7.07
C SER A 260 -10.86 -1.97 6.68
N ILE A 261 -12.14 -1.84 6.31
CA ILE A 261 -12.71 -0.60 5.79
C ILE A 261 -13.92 -0.19 6.61
N SER A 262 -13.91 1.04 7.12
CA SER A 262 -15.01 1.63 7.88
C SER A 262 -15.62 2.79 7.09
N TYR A 263 -16.95 2.82 6.95
CA TYR A 263 -17.67 3.88 6.25
C TYR A 263 -18.18 4.95 7.21
N TYR A 264 -18.13 6.19 6.75
CA TYR A 264 -18.54 7.36 7.50
C TYR A 264 -19.39 8.30 6.64
N GLU A 265 -20.39 8.87 7.28
CA GLU A 265 -21.15 10.01 6.79
C GLU A 265 -20.86 11.19 7.73
N LEU A 266 -20.19 12.22 7.22
CA LEU A 266 -19.66 13.31 8.04
C LEU A 266 -18.74 12.80 9.16
N ASN A 267 -19.07 13.02 10.43
CA ASN A 267 -18.33 12.52 11.59
C ASN A 267 -18.93 11.24 12.19
N THR A 268 -19.96 10.67 11.57
CA THR A 268 -20.69 9.51 12.10
C THR A 268 -20.28 8.25 11.35
N ARG A 269 -19.90 7.20 12.09
CA ARG A 269 -19.64 5.87 11.52
C ARG A 269 -20.97 5.23 11.14
N VAL A 270 -21.06 4.68 9.92
CA VAL A 270 -22.29 4.10 9.38
C VAL A 270 -22.02 2.69 8.90
N GLY A 271 -22.76 1.72 9.45
CA GLY A 271 -22.62 0.30 9.13
C GLY A 271 -21.45 -0.39 9.83
N GLU A 272 -21.28 -1.67 9.50
CA GLU A 272 -20.21 -2.52 10.02
C GLU A 272 -18.89 -2.29 9.27
N THR A 273 -17.77 -2.68 9.89
CA THR A 273 -16.47 -2.69 9.20
C THR A 273 -16.39 -3.87 8.25
N PHE A 274 -16.06 -3.58 7.00
CA PHE A 274 -15.81 -4.58 5.98
C PHE A 274 -14.37 -5.10 6.08
N HIS A 275 -14.17 -6.40 5.99
CA HIS A 275 -12.84 -7.03 6.07
C HIS A 275 -12.49 -7.69 4.74
N ALA A 276 -11.40 -7.24 4.11
CA ALA A 276 -11.03 -7.65 2.77
C ALA A 276 -10.08 -8.85 2.79
N SER A 277 -10.57 -10.03 2.39
CA SER A 277 -9.74 -11.23 2.21
C SER A 277 -9.26 -11.40 0.77
N GLN A 278 -10.05 -10.94 -0.21
CA GLN A 278 -9.69 -11.03 -1.62
C GLN A 278 -8.70 -9.92 -1.99
N PRO A 279 -7.67 -10.19 -2.81
CA PRO A 279 -6.68 -9.21 -3.27
C PRO A 279 -7.28 -8.04 -4.07
N SER A 280 -8.51 -8.18 -4.57
CA SER A 280 -9.23 -7.12 -5.27
C SER A 280 -10.64 -7.02 -4.71
N ILE A 281 -11.02 -5.84 -4.26
CA ILE A 281 -12.37 -5.55 -3.75
C ILE A 281 -12.89 -4.25 -4.36
N THR A 282 -14.21 -4.07 -4.35
CA THR A 282 -14.86 -2.83 -4.79
C THR A 282 -15.70 -2.25 -3.66
N VAL A 283 -15.55 -0.96 -3.38
CA VAL A 283 -16.43 -0.21 -2.49
C VAL A 283 -17.34 0.65 -3.36
N ASP A 284 -18.63 0.36 -3.39
CA ASP A 284 -19.58 0.95 -4.34
C ASP A 284 -20.87 1.46 -3.68
N GLY A 285 -21.68 2.20 -4.44
CA GLY A 285 -22.93 2.79 -3.99
C GLY A 285 -24.16 1.90 -4.18
N PHE A 286 -23.99 0.63 -4.56
CA PHE A 286 -25.08 -0.29 -4.82
C PHE A 286 -25.51 -1.05 -3.55
N THR A 287 -26.34 -2.07 -3.69
CA THR A 287 -27.10 -2.68 -2.57
C THR A 287 -26.99 -4.20 -2.50
N ASP A 288 -25.87 -4.79 -2.94
CA ASP A 288 -25.65 -6.24 -2.88
C ASP A 288 -25.06 -6.63 -1.50
N PRO A 289 -25.81 -7.34 -0.63
CA PRO A 289 -25.38 -7.62 0.75
C PRO A 289 -24.50 -8.87 0.89
N SER A 290 -24.37 -9.71 -0.15
CA SER A 290 -23.83 -11.08 0.01
C SER A 290 -22.49 -11.32 -0.68
N ASN A 291 -21.90 -10.29 -1.28
CA ASN A 291 -20.68 -10.43 -2.06
C ASN A 291 -19.45 -10.04 -1.23
N SER A 292 -18.58 -11.02 -0.94
CA SER A 292 -17.35 -10.83 -0.17
C SER A 292 -16.28 -10.00 -0.89
N GLU A 293 -16.44 -9.70 -2.18
CA GLU A 293 -15.57 -8.82 -2.97
C GLU A 293 -16.14 -7.39 -3.07
N ARG A 294 -17.33 -7.14 -2.53
CA ARG A 294 -18.02 -5.84 -2.68
C ARG A 294 -18.50 -5.30 -1.34
N PHE A 295 -18.02 -4.11 -1.00
CA PHE A 295 -18.56 -3.33 0.10
C PHE A 295 -19.58 -2.33 -0.43
N CYS A 296 -20.84 -2.73 -0.39
CA CYS A 296 -21.96 -1.97 -0.92
C CYS A 296 -22.47 -0.94 0.10
N LEU A 297 -22.17 0.33 -0.11
CA LEU A 297 -22.55 1.42 0.79
C LEU A 297 -24.03 1.78 0.67
N GLY A 298 -24.68 1.45 -0.46
CA GLY A 298 -26.06 1.84 -0.79
C GLY A 298 -27.10 1.26 0.17
N LEU A 299 -26.86 0.06 0.71
CA LEU A 299 -27.75 -0.63 1.66
C LEU A 299 -27.62 -0.14 3.11
N LEU A 300 -26.56 0.62 3.42
CA LEU A 300 -26.32 1.10 4.78
C LEU A 300 -27.31 2.23 5.13
N SER A 301 -28.01 2.07 6.24
CA SER A 301 -28.97 3.06 6.76
C SER A 301 -28.31 4.01 7.75
N ASN A 302 -28.73 5.27 7.73
CA ASN A 302 -28.33 6.27 8.71
C ASN A 302 -29.53 7.22 8.96
N VAL A 303 -30.00 7.29 10.21
CA VAL A 303 -31.14 8.15 10.59
C VAL A 303 -30.78 9.64 10.59
N ASN A 304 -29.50 9.97 10.74
CA ASN A 304 -29.00 11.35 10.76
C ASN A 304 -28.58 11.83 9.36
N ARG A 305 -28.97 11.10 8.31
CA ARG A 305 -28.57 11.42 6.94
C ARG A 305 -29.30 12.68 6.46
N ASN A 306 -28.53 13.64 5.95
CA ASN A 306 -29.06 14.85 5.34
C ASN A 306 -29.07 14.77 3.80
N GLU A 307 -29.75 15.72 3.16
CA GLU A 307 -29.94 15.76 1.71
C GLU A 307 -28.61 15.79 0.92
N VAL A 308 -27.60 16.49 1.42
CA VAL A 308 -26.28 16.56 0.78
C VAL A 308 -25.59 15.20 0.78
N VAL A 309 -25.71 14.44 1.87
CA VAL A 309 -25.20 13.07 1.98
C VAL A 309 -25.97 12.14 1.04
N GLU A 310 -27.30 12.20 1.03
CA GLU A 310 -28.11 11.40 0.09
C GLU A 310 -27.73 11.66 -1.37
N GLN A 311 -27.60 12.93 -1.75
CA GLN A 311 -27.22 13.30 -3.11
C GLN A 311 -25.81 12.83 -3.45
N THR A 312 -24.88 12.88 -2.49
CA THR A 312 -23.52 12.38 -2.69
C THR A 312 -23.51 10.86 -2.87
N ARG A 313 -24.29 10.12 -2.08
CA ARG A 313 -24.42 8.65 -2.19
C ARG A 313 -24.89 8.20 -3.56
N ARG A 314 -25.83 8.92 -4.18
CA ARG A 314 -26.31 8.65 -5.55
C ARG A 314 -25.19 8.70 -6.60
N HIS A 315 -24.14 9.50 -6.36
CA HIS A 315 -23.01 9.68 -7.29
C HIS A 315 -21.83 8.75 -7.00
N ILE A 316 -21.88 7.92 -5.95
CA ILE A 316 -20.83 6.92 -5.71
C ILE A 316 -20.81 5.93 -6.88
N GLY A 317 -21.97 5.43 -7.31
CA GLY A 317 -22.08 4.52 -8.46
C GLY A 317 -21.19 3.29 -8.26
N LYS A 318 -20.32 2.99 -9.24
CA LYS A 318 -19.34 1.88 -9.16
C LYS A 318 -18.21 2.13 -8.15
N GLY A 319 -18.11 3.33 -7.59
CA GLY A 319 -17.22 3.68 -6.48
C GLY A 319 -15.73 3.52 -6.79
N VAL A 320 -15.01 2.84 -5.89
CA VAL A 320 -13.56 2.62 -5.98
C VAL A 320 -13.24 1.13 -5.98
N ARG A 321 -12.32 0.71 -6.84
CA ARG A 321 -11.69 -0.60 -6.76
C ARG A 321 -10.35 -0.48 -6.04
N LEU A 322 -10.17 -1.29 -5.01
CA LEU A 322 -8.94 -1.40 -4.25
C LEU A 322 -8.31 -2.75 -4.56
N TYR A 323 -7.03 -2.77 -4.90
CA TYR A 323 -6.33 -4.02 -5.15
C TYR A 323 -4.94 -4.03 -4.55
N TYR A 324 -4.57 -5.17 -3.98
CA TYR A 324 -3.32 -5.43 -3.28
C TYR A 324 -2.51 -6.47 -4.04
N ILE A 325 -1.36 -6.07 -4.57
CA ILE A 325 -0.55 -6.87 -5.49
C ILE A 325 0.91 -6.56 -5.31
N GLY A 326 1.73 -7.60 -5.16
CA GLY A 326 3.17 -7.45 -5.09
C GLY A 326 3.63 -6.60 -3.89
N GLY A 327 2.87 -6.57 -2.79
CA GLY A 327 3.15 -5.69 -1.65
C GLY A 327 2.74 -4.23 -1.85
N GLU A 328 1.98 -3.92 -2.90
CA GLU A 328 1.50 -2.57 -3.21
C GLU A 328 -0.02 -2.51 -3.18
N VAL A 329 -0.58 -1.39 -2.72
CA VAL A 329 -2.03 -1.14 -2.74
C VAL A 329 -2.32 -0.02 -3.73
N PHE A 330 -3.30 -0.25 -4.59
CA PHE A 330 -3.78 0.72 -5.56
C PHE A 330 -5.26 1.05 -5.36
N ALA A 331 -5.63 2.28 -5.67
CA ALA A 331 -7.00 2.73 -5.74
C ALA A 331 -7.33 3.17 -7.17
N GLU A 332 -8.40 2.63 -7.73
CA GLU A 332 -8.91 2.95 -9.07
C GLU A 332 -10.33 3.49 -8.98
N CYS A 333 -10.54 4.67 -9.56
CA CYS A 333 -11.83 5.32 -9.58
C CYS A 333 -12.73 4.71 -10.67
N LEU A 334 -13.69 3.89 -10.27
CA LEU A 334 -14.70 3.32 -11.17
C LEU A 334 -15.97 4.19 -11.25
N SER A 335 -16.17 5.07 -10.28
CA SER A 335 -17.23 6.08 -10.26
C SER A 335 -17.07 7.08 -11.40
N ASP A 336 -18.20 7.62 -11.88
CA ASP A 336 -18.24 8.75 -12.80
C ASP A 336 -17.88 10.08 -12.11
N SER A 337 -17.77 10.07 -10.77
CA SER A 337 -17.29 11.19 -9.96
C SER A 337 -15.91 10.89 -9.39
N SER A 338 -15.06 11.92 -9.22
CA SER A 338 -13.73 11.76 -8.63
C SER A 338 -13.79 11.29 -7.17
N ILE A 339 -12.73 10.59 -6.77
CA ILE A 339 -12.45 10.25 -5.37
C ILE A 339 -11.21 11.00 -4.90
N PHE A 340 -11.10 11.22 -3.60
CA PHE A 340 -10.05 12.03 -2.98
C PHE A 340 -9.37 11.20 -1.90
N VAL A 341 -8.04 11.08 -1.95
CA VAL A 341 -7.29 10.13 -1.13
C VAL A 341 -6.23 10.84 -0.31
N GLN A 342 -6.22 10.61 0.99
CA GLN A 342 -5.12 10.96 1.88
C GLN A 342 -4.42 9.68 2.31
N SER A 343 -3.25 9.43 1.73
CA SER A 343 -2.35 8.36 2.15
C SER A 343 -1.01 8.96 2.55
N PRO A 344 -0.64 8.91 3.83
CA PRO A 344 0.66 9.40 4.29
C PRO A 344 1.84 8.72 3.60
N ASN A 345 1.74 7.41 3.30
CA ASN A 345 2.76 6.67 2.55
C ASN A 345 2.95 7.22 1.13
N CYS A 346 1.85 7.46 0.42
CA CYS A 346 1.87 8.06 -0.91
C CYS A 346 2.46 9.49 -0.87
N ASN A 347 2.00 10.30 0.09
CA ASN A 347 2.44 11.68 0.23
C ASN A 347 3.95 11.77 0.50
N GLN A 348 4.47 10.90 1.36
CA GLN A 348 5.90 10.84 1.66
C GLN A 348 6.73 10.46 0.43
N ARG A 349 6.28 9.50 -0.39
CA ARG A 349 6.96 9.11 -1.64
C ARG A 349 7.19 10.30 -2.58
N TYR A 350 6.20 11.19 -2.68
CA TYR A 350 6.26 12.37 -3.55
C TYR A 350 6.81 13.62 -2.86
N GLY A 351 7.24 13.53 -1.59
CA GLY A 351 7.73 14.68 -0.81
C GLY A 351 6.64 15.70 -0.48
N TRP A 352 5.38 15.30 -0.48
CA TRP A 352 4.25 16.14 -0.10
C TRP A 352 4.00 16.12 1.40
N HIS A 353 3.33 17.17 1.89
CA HIS A 353 2.89 17.21 3.28
C HIS A 353 2.03 15.97 3.62
N PRO A 354 2.22 15.31 4.79
CA PRO A 354 1.50 14.07 5.11
C PRO A 354 -0.03 14.18 5.07
N ALA A 355 -0.56 15.38 5.28
CA ALA A 355 -2.00 15.66 5.20
C ALA A 355 -2.52 15.98 3.78
N THR A 356 -1.69 15.94 2.74
CA THR A 356 -2.09 16.20 1.35
C THR A 356 -3.18 15.22 0.89
N VAL A 357 -4.12 15.74 0.10
CA VAL A 357 -5.25 14.99 -0.44
C VAL A 357 -5.13 14.93 -1.96
N CYS A 358 -4.92 13.74 -2.50
CA CYS A 358 -4.77 13.48 -3.92
C CYS A 358 -6.13 13.23 -4.57
N LYS A 359 -6.46 13.96 -5.65
CA LYS A 359 -7.66 13.69 -6.45
C LYS A 359 -7.37 12.58 -7.48
N ILE A 360 -8.23 11.56 -7.52
CA ILE A 360 -8.22 10.52 -8.55
C ILE A 360 -9.47 10.72 -9.44
N PRO A 361 -9.29 11.18 -10.70
CA PRO A 361 -10.40 11.34 -11.64
C PRO A 361 -11.03 9.99 -12.07
N PRO A 362 -12.26 10.00 -12.62
CA PRO A 362 -12.91 8.83 -13.19
C PRO A 362 -12.01 8.07 -14.18
N GLY A 363 -11.89 6.76 -14.01
CA GLY A 363 -11.06 5.89 -14.86
C GLY A 363 -9.55 5.94 -14.60
N CYS A 364 -9.08 6.78 -13.67
CA CYS A 364 -7.69 6.82 -13.24
C CYS A 364 -7.44 5.88 -12.05
N ASN A 365 -6.18 5.52 -11.84
CA ASN A 365 -5.72 4.78 -10.67
C ASN A 365 -4.48 5.45 -10.05
N LEU A 366 -4.24 5.19 -8.77
CA LEU A 366 -3.10 5.69 -8.00
C LEU A 366 -2.55 4.60 -7.09
N LYS A 367 -1.23 4.48 -7.00
CA LYS A 367 -0.55 3.64 -6.00
C LYS A 367 -0.59 4.33 -4.64
N ILE A 368 -1.49 3.89 -3.78
CA ILE A 368 -1.77 4.52 -2.49
C ILE A 368 -0.91 3.98 -1.35
N PHE A 369 -0.29 2.79 -1.49
CA PHE A 369 0.62 2.25 -0.49
C PHE A 369 1.67 1.33 -1.11
N ASN A 370 2.87 1.29 -0.52
CA ASN A 370 3.91 0.32 -0.85
C ASN A 370 4.57 -0.21 0.44
N ASN A 371 4.58 -1.55 0.59
CA ASN A 371 5.12 -2.22 1.78
C ASN A 371 6.64 -2.08 1.93
N GLN A 372 7.41 -2.00 0.84
CA GLN A 372 8.87 -1.83 0.91
C GLN A 372 9.25 -0.44 1.43
N GLU A 373 8.54 0.60 0.96
CA GLU A 373 8.73 1.97 1.45
C GLU A 373 8.37 2.09 2.93
N PHE A 374 7.27 1.43 3.34
CA PHE A 374 6.90 1.35 4.76
C PHE A 374 7.95 0.59 5.58
N ALA A 375 8.47 -0.54 5.07
CA ALA A 375 9.51 -1.32 5.75
C ALA A 375 10.79 -0.49 5.99
N ALA A 376 11.24 0.24 4.96
CA ALA A 376 12.41 1.09 5.06
C ALA A 376 12.20 2.20 6.11
N LEU A 377 11.03 2.84 6.11
CA LEU A 377 10.68 3.86 7.09
C LEU A 377 10.58 3.29 8.51
N LEU A 378 9.97 2.12 8.67
CA LEU A 378 9.86 1.42 9.95
C LEU A 378 11.25 1.11 10.50
N SER A 379 12.13 0.54 9.69
CA SER A 379 13.52 0.24 10.08
C SER A 379 14.28 1.51 10.51
N GLN A 380 14.10 2.62 9.80
CA GLN A 380 14.73 3.89 10.16
C GLN A 380 14.18 4.44 11.48
N SER A 381 12.87 4.30 11.70
CA SER A 381 12.18 4.88 12.87
C SER A 381 12.49 4.14 14.17
N VAL A 382 12.86 2.86 14.12
CA VAL A 382 13.29 2.09 15.31
C VAL A 382 14.44 2.79 16.04
N SER A 383 15.40 3.35 15.28
CA SER A 383 16.54 4.10 15.86
C SER A 383 16.16 5.42 16.53
N GLN A 384 14.98 5.96 16.20
CA GLN A 384 14.46 7.23 16.72
C GLN A 384 13.64 7.04 18.01
N GLY A 385 13.35 5.78 18.38
CA GLY A 385 12.68 5.42 19.63
C GLY A 385 11.17 5.18 19.49
N PHE A 386 10.54 4.85 20.62
CA PHE A 386 9.16 4.36 20.69
C PHE A 386 8.14 5.31 20.03
N GLU A 387 8.20 6.60 20.33
CA GLU A 387 7.21 7.58 19.84
C GLU A 387 7.25 7.69 18.31
N ALA A 388 8.44 7.69 17.71
CA ALA A 388 8.60 7.76 16.26
C ALA A 388 7.95 6.55 15.57
N VAL A 389 8.15 5.35 16.13
CA VAL A 389 7.51 4.13 15.64
C VAL A 389 6.00 4.17 15.88
N PHE A 390 5.54 4.61 17.04
CA PHE A 390 4.10 4.71 17.35
C PHE A 390 3.36 5.64 16.37
N GLN A 391 3.97 6.76 15.97
CA GLN A 391 3.40 7.67 14.96
C GLN A 391 3.21 7.01 13.59
N LEU A 392 3.97 5.95 13.26
CA LEU A 392 3.79 5.19 12.01
C LEU A 392 2.43 4.47 11.94
N THR A 393 1.70 4.34 13.04
CA THR A 393 0.30 3.85 13.02
C THR A 393 -0.55 4.66 12.05
N ARG A 394 -0.25 5.97 11.91
CA ARG A 394 -0.93 6.87 10.97
C ARG A 394 -0.60 6.54 9.51
N MET A 395 0.56 5.96 9.23
CA MET A 395 0.95 5.54 7.87
C MET A 395 0.10 4.37 7.39
N CYS A 396 -0.37 3.53 8.31
CA CYS A 396 -1.19 2.36 7.99
C CYS A 396 -2.67 2.69 7.80
N THR A 397 -3.05 3.96 7.95
CA THR A 397 -4.42 4.44 7.79
C THR A 397 -4.54 5.33 6.56
N ILE A 398 -5.44 4.97 5.65
CA ILE A 398 -5.71 5.73 4.43
C ILE A 398 -7.16 6.18 4.45
N ARG A 399 -7.39 7.46 4.14
CA ARG A 399 -8.75 8.04 4.12
C ARG A 399 -9.13 8.39 2.69
N MET A 400 -10.36 8.05 2.31
CA MET A 400 -10.87 8.31 0.97
C MET A 400 -12.27 8.90 0.99
N SER A 401 -12.47 10.04 0.34
CA SER A 401 -13.80 10.65 0.18
C SER A 401 -14.33 10.46 -1.24
N PHE A 402 -15.63 10.24 -1.34
CA PHE A 402 -16.34 10.12 -2.61
C PHE A 402 -16.92 11.47 -3.03
N VAL A 403 -16.77 11.83 -4.31
CA VAL A 403 -17.39 12.99 -4.98
C VAL A 403 -16.90 14.36 -4.49
N LYS A 404 -16.65 14.54 -3.20
CA LYS A 404 -16.29 15.83 -2.58
C LYS A 404 -14.87 15.77 -1.99
N GLY A 405 -14.02 16.71 -2.40
CA GLY A 405 -12.67 16.86 -1.85
C GLY A 405 -12.63 17.61 -0.53
N TRP A 406 -11.51 17.45 0.18
CA TRP A 406 -11.15 18.17 1.40
C TRP A 406 -9.65 18.47 1.43
N GLY A 407 -9.22 19.32 2.35
CA GLY A 407 -7.83 19.74 2.53
C GLY A 407 -7.60 21.19 2.07
N ALA A 408 -6.34 21.58 2.00
CA ALA A 408 -5.93 22.97 1.74
C ALA A 408 -6.53 23.58 0.47
N GLU A 409 -6.77 22.77 -0.56
CA GLU A 409 -7.31 23.22 -1.86
C GLU A 409 -8.85 23.26 -1.92
N TYR A 410 -9.54 22.91 -0.83
CA TYR A 410 -10.99 22.78 -0.81
C TYR A 410 -11.62 23.58 0.32
N ARG A 411 -12.90 23.94 0.17
CA ARG A 411 -13.68 24.59 1.23
C ARG A 411 -13.73 23.74 2.53
N ARG A 412 -13.69 22.41 2.40
CA ARG A 412 -13.70 21.47 3.53
C ARG A 412 -12.26 21.24 3.98
N GLN A 413 -11.94 21.57 5.22
CA GLN A 413 -10.58 21.38 5.74
C GLN A 413 -10.37 19.98 6.35
N THR A 414 -11.44 19.35 6.84
CA THR A 414 -11.37 18.00 7.44
C THR A 414 -12.15 16.99 6.64
N VAL A 415 -11.71 15.72 6.69
CA VAL A 415 -12.43 14.60 6.06
C VAL A 415 -13.84 14.43 6.64
N THR A 416 -14.02 14.74 7.93
CA THR A 416 -15.31 14.69 8.64
C THR A 416 -16.33 15.71 8.14
N SER A 417 -15.89 16.70 7.35
CA SER A 417 -16.77 17.64 6.65
C SER A 417 -17.26 17.09 5.30
N THR A 418 -16.73 15.95 4.85
CA THR A 418 -17.13 15.32 3.58
C THR A 418 -18.37 14.45 3.80
N PRO A 419 -19.33 14.44 2.85
CA PRO A 419 -20.60 13.74 3.08
C PRO A 419 -20.46 12.22 3.14
N CYS A 420 -19.53 11.64 2.38
CA CYS A 420 -19.31 10.20 2.31
C CYS A 420 -17.82 9.91 2.18
N TRP A 421 -17.26 9.17 3.13
CA TRP A 421 -15.87 8.77 3.09
C TRP A 421 -15.65 7.43 3.79
N ILE A 422 -14.52 6.81 3.51
CA ILE A 422 -14.07 5.55 4.12
C ILE A 422 -12.69 5.73 4.74
N GLU A 423 -12.46 4.97 5.79
CA GLU A 423 -11.16 4.79 6.43
C GLU A 423 -10.70 3.35 6.21
N LEU A 424 -9.51 3.19 5.64
CA LEU A 424 -8.88 1.92 5.36
C LEU A 424 -7.74 1.71 6.37
N HIS A 425 -7.75 0.57 7.04
CA HIS A 425 -6.64 0.10 7.87
C HIS A 425 -5.92 -1.04 7.16
N LEU A 426 -4.61 -0.89 6.94
CA LEU A 426 -3.79 -1.93 6.32
C LEU A 426 -3.26 -2.87 7.41
N ASN A 427 -3.86 -4.06 7.49
CA ASN A 427 -3.64 -4.99 8.61
C ASN A 427 -2.22 -5.55 8.63
N GLY A 428 -1.59 -5.77 7.46
CA GLY A 428 -0.22 -6.28 7.37
C GLY A 428 0.78 -5.30 7.98
N PRO A 429 0.87 -4.05 7.48
CA PRO A 429 1.67 -2.99 8.08
C PRO A 429 1.38 -2.76 9.57
N LEU A 430 0.10 -2.76 9.98
CA LEU A 430 -0.27 -2.62 11.40
C LEU A 430 0.25 -3.77 12.27
N GLN A 431 0.10 -5.03 11.83
CA GLN A 431 0.58 -6.19 12.57
C GLN A 431 2.11 -6.19 12.67
N TRP A 432 2.79 -5.75 11.62
CA TRP A 432 4.24 -5.64 11.64
C TRP A 432 4.71 -4.57 12.63
N LEU A 433 4.03 -3.41 12.62
CA LEU A 433 4.28 -2.31 13.55
C LEU A 433 4.04 -2.73 15.00
N ASP A 434 2.93 -3.40 15.29
CA ASP A 434 2.56 -3.90 16.62
C ASP A 434 3.64 -4.82 17.21
N ARG A 435 4.17 -5.74 16.39
CA ARG A 435 5.27 -6.63 16.79
C ARG A 435 6.56 -5.89 17.10
N VAL A 436 6.89 -4.85 16.32
CA VAL A 436 8.06 -4.00 16.58
C VAL A 436 7.86 -3.22 17.89
N LEU A 437 6.70 -2.58 18.08
CA LEU A 437 6.39 -1.82 19.28
C LEU A 437 6.42 -2.70 20.54
N THR A 438 5.91 -3.93 20.46
CA THR A 438 5.93 -4.90 21.57
C THR A 438 7.36 -5.21 22.04
N GLN A 439 8.36 -5.13 21.15
CA GLN A 439 9.76 -5.37 21.48
C GLN A 439 10.52 -4.11 21.95
N MET A 440 9.97 -2.91 21.76
CA MET A 440 10.62 -1.64 22.09
C MET A 440 10.40 -1.15 23.53
N GLY A 441 9.57 -1.84 24.33
CA GLY A 441 9.24 -1.45 25.71
C GLY A 441 8.21 -0.31 25.79
N SER A 442 8.21 0.44 26.90
CA SER A 442 7.26 1.53 27.15
C SER A 442 7.83 2.92 26.82
N PRO A 443 6.97 3.94 26.61
CA PRO A 443 7.41 5.33 26.50
C PRO A 443 8.25 5.77 27.70
N ARG A 444 9.26 6.63 27.46
CA ARG A 444 10.13 7.15 28.53
C ARG A 444 9.41 8.01 29.56
N LEU A 445 8.29 8.63 29.17
CA LEU A 445 7.50 9.50 30.03
C LEU A 445 6.30 8.73 30.59
N PRO A 446 6.22 8.52 31.91
CA PRO A 446 5.03 7.93 32.52
C PRO A 446 3.84 8.87 32.38
N CYS A 447 2.67 8.32 32.06
CA CYS A 447 1.43 9.08 32.03
C CYS A 447 0.83 9.13 33.44
N SER A 448 0.37 10.31 33.88
CA SER A 448 -0.33 10.46 35.16
C SER A 448 -1.73 9.83 35.04
N SER A 449 -2.18 9.14 36.09
CA SER A 449 -3.55 8.63 36.19
C SER A 449 -4.57 9.69 36.62
N MET A 450 -4.13 10.93 36.88
CA MET A 450 -4.90 12.01 37.50
C MET A 450 -4.99 13.29 36.64
N SER A 451 -4.41 13.28 35.43
CA SER A 451 -4.35 14.43 34.52
C SER A 451 -5.58 14.56 33.61
#